data_AF-A0A381ZEV7-F1
#
_entry.id   AF-A0A381ZEV7-F1
#
_cell.length_a   1.000
_cell.length_b   1.000
_cell.length_c   1.000
_cell.angle_alpha   90.00
_cell.angle_beta   90.00
_cell.angle_gamma   90.00
#
_symmetry.space_group_name_H-M   'P 1'
#
loop_
_entity.id
_entity.type
_entity.pdbx_description
1 polymer ?
#
loop_
_entity_poly.entity_id
_entity_poly.type
_entity_poly.pdbx_seq_one_letter_code
_entity_poly.pdbx_strand_id
1 'polypeptide(L)'
;MPRSLMNQIKNKLRIVYANQKMLENLSCIYRLKAWFIVTFAIIMTLSCTPDVENLVGPSYSGYTVGLTSHYGGGGIIKSQGTATIRVEVVTAAGVPVNGAVAVLSATLGTLTATSLTTVNGVITTFFTAGDTAGTAYITATVENATATTTVPILSF
;
A
#
# COMPACT_ATOMS: atom_id res chain seq x y z
N MET A 1 40.66 -52.82 38.05
CA MET A 1 40.23 -52.63 36.63
C MET A 1 41.45 -52.31 35.77
N PRO A 2 41.66 -52.98 34.63
CA PRO A 2 42.81 -52.70 33.77
C PRO A 2 42.70 -51.31 33.13
N ARG A 3 43.79 -50.53 33.17
CA ARG A 3 43.90 -49.13 32.68
C ARG A 3 43.36 -48.92 31.25
N SER A 4 43.45 -49.95 30.40
CA SER A 4 42.95 -49.94 29.01
C SER A 4 41.44 -49.78 28.92
N LEU A 5 40.68 -50.49 29.77
CA LEU A 5 39.21 -50.45 29.76
C LEU A 5 38.68 -49.07 30.22
N MET A 6 39.34 -48.48 31.21
CA MET A 6 38.96 -47.17 31.74
C MET A 6 39.18 -46.03 30.73
N ASN A 7 40.21 -46.12 29.89
CA ASN A 7 40.44 -45.14 28.82
C ASN A 7 39.44 -45.30 27.66
N GLN A 8 39.06 -46.53 27.32
CA GLN A 8 38.02 -46.81 26.31
C GLN A 8 36.66 -46.22 26.73
N ILE A 9 36.27 -46.38 27.99
CA ILE A 9 35.02 -45.84 28.53
C ILE A 9 35.03 -44.31 28.50
N LYS A 10 36.14 -43.67 28.90
CA LYS A 10 36.26 -42.21 28.88
C LYS A 10 36.14 -41.63 27.47
N ASN A 11 36.75 -42.26 26.47
CA ASN A 11 36.63 -41.80 25.07
C ASN A 11 35.21 -41.96 24.53
N LYS A 12 34.54 -43.09 24.80
CA LYS A 12 33.15 -43.27 24.37
C LYS A 12 32.20 -42.26 25.04
N LEU A 13 32.37 -41.98 26.33
CA LEU A 13 31.56 -40.99 27.04
C LEU A 13 31.75 -39.57 26.47
N ARG A 14 32.99 -39.21 26.11
CA ARG A 14 33.32 -37.91 25.52
C ARG A 14 32.69 -37.73 24.14
N ILE A 15 32.65 -38.80 23.31
CA ILE A 15 32.01 -38.79 21.99
C ILE A 15 30.50 -38.65 22.12
N VAL A 16 29.86 -39.40 23.03
CA VAL A 16 28.39 -39.32 23.25
C VAL A 16 27.99 -37.93 23.73
N TYR A 17 28.73 -37.36 24.68
CA TYR A 17 28.47 -36.00 25.18
C TYR A 17 28.64 -34.92 24.10
N ALA A 18 29.67 -35.04 23.23
CA ALA A 18 29.88 -34.12 22.12
C ALA A 18 28.74 -34.16 21.08
N ASN A 19 28.25 -35.36 20.75
CA ASN A 19 27.15 -35.55 19.80
C ASN A 19 25.81 -35.05 20.36
N GLN A 20 25.55 -35.25 21.65
CA GLN A 20 24.34 -34.75 22.31
C GLN A 20 24.30 -33.22 22.34
N LYS A 21 25.44 -32.58 22.65
CA LYS A 21 25.58 -31.12 22.63
C LYS A 21 25.43 -30.52 21.22
N MET A 22 25.87 -31.24 20.19
CA MET A 22 25.71 -30.82 18.79
C MET A 22 24.25 -30.89 18.32
N LEU A 23 23.49 -31.92 18.72
CA LEU A 23 22.06 -32.08 18.43
C LEU A 23 21.20 -31.00 19.10
N GLU A 24 21.49 -30.65 20.35
CA GLU A 24 20.79 -29.55 21.05
C GLU A 24 21.02 -28.21 20.36
N ASN A 25 22.26 -27.90 19.98
CA ASN A 25 22.59 -26.66 19.27
C ASN A 25 21.91 -26.59 17.88
N LEU A 26 21.83 -27.70 17.14
CA LEU A 26 21.12 -27.75 15.85
C LEU A 26 19.62 -27.48 16.02
N SER A 27 18.98 -28.09 17.03
CA SER A 27 17.54 -27.90 17.28
C SER A 27 17.19 -26.47 17.71
N CYS A 28 18.08 -25.82 18.48
CA CYS A 28 17.93 -24.43 18.92
C CYS A 28 18.06 -23.44 17.75
N ILE A 29 19.06 -23.63 16.88
CA ILE A 29 19.28 -22.80 15.68
C ILE A 29 18.12 -22.94 14.68
N TYR A 30 17.54 -24.14 14.55
CA TYR A 30 16.39 -24.37 13.65
C TYR A 30 15.11 -23.73 14.17
N ARG A 31 14.84 -23.80 15.49
CA ARG A 31 13.71 -23.11 16.13
C ARG A 31 13.82 -21.60 16.05
N LEU A 32 15.03 -21.05 16.18
CA LEU A 32 15.30 -19.63 16.01
C LEU A 32 15.06 -19.17 14.56
N LYS A 33 15.53 -19.93 13.56
CA LYS A 33 15.32 -19.62 12.14
C LYS A 33 13.84 -19.74 11.72
N ALA A 34 13.11 -20.73 12.21
CA ALA A 34 11.69 -20.88 11.92
C ALA A 34 10.85 -19.71 12.47
N TRP A 35 11.18 -19.22 13.67
CA TRP A 35 10.48 -18.08 14.26
C TRP A 35 10.67 -16.79 13.44
N PHE A 36 11.90 -16.55 12.95
CA PHE A 36 12.19 -15.40 12.08
C PHE A 36 11.47 -15.44 10.73
N ILE A 37 11.32 -16.63 10.13
CA ILE A 37 10.64 -16.78 8.84
C ILE A 37 9.13 -16.53 8.99
N VAL A 38 8.52 -17.00 10.09
CA VAL A 38 7.09 -16.82 10.35
C VAL A 38 6.77 -15.35 10.67
N THR A 39 7.58 -14.65 11.46
CA THR A 39 7.37 -13.22 11.73
C THR A 39 7.55 -12.36 10.48
N PHE A 40 8.52 -12.66 9.62
CA PHE A 40 8.73 -11.92 8.37
C PHE A 40 7.58 -12.14 7.36
N ALA A 41 7.02 -13.35 7.30
CA ALA A 41 5.86 -13.66 6.46
C ALA A 41 4.58 -12.94 6.89
N ILE A 42 4.37 -12.72 8.21
CA ILE A 42 3.21 -11.99 8.73
C ILE A 42 3.30 -10.49 8.38
N ILE A 43 4.50 -9.90 8.46
CA ILE A 43 4.71 -8.46 8.16
C ILE A 43 4.45 -8.14 6.67
N MET A 44 4.74 -9.07 5.76
CA MET A 44 4.52 -8.90 4.31
C MET A 44 3.03 -8.88 3.89
N THR A 45 2.11 -9.29 4.75
CA THR A 45 0.67 -9.31 4.44
C THR A 45 -0.06 -8.00 4.77
N LEU A 46 0.59 -7.04 5.45
CA LEU A 46 -0.01 -5.75 5.79
C LEU A 46 0.27 -4.63 4.77
N SER A 47 1.06 -4.89 3.74
CA SER A 47 1.47 -3.87 2.75
C SER A 47 0.58 -3.89 1.50
N CYS A 48 -0.73 -3.72 1.66
CA CYS A 48 -1.57 -3.36 0.51
C CYS A 48 -2.78 -2.57 0.96
N THR A 49 -2.54 -1.34 1.40
CA THR A 49 -3.54 -0.28 1.29
C THR A 49 -2.93 0.77 0.37
N PRO A 50 -3.56 1.15 -0.75
CA PRO A 50 -3.17 2.37 -1.43
C PRO A 50 -3.35 3.50 -0.41
N ASP A 51 -2.25 4.16 -0.08
CA ASP A 51 -2.28 5.31 0.79
C ASP A 51 -3.24 6.33 0.18
N VAL A 52 -4.27 6.74 0.94
CA VAL A 52 -5.11 7.88 0.53
C VAL A 52 -4.22 9.11 0.67
N GLU A 53 -3.43 9.39 -0.35
CA GLU A 53 -2.31 10.35 -0.32
C GLU A 53 -2.73 11.81 -0.15
N ASN A 54 -4.02 12.11 -0.13
CA ASN A 54 -4.49 13.47 0.12
C ASN A 54 -5.90 13.54 0.71
N LEU A 55 -6.02 13.33 2.03
CA LEU A 55 -7.23 13.65 2.79
C LEU A 55 -7.20 15.13 3.18
N VAL A 56 -8.15 15.92 2.65
CA VAL A 56 -8.27 17.35 2.90
C VAL A 56 -9.60 17.68 3.54
N GLY A 57 -9.57 18.44 4.63
CA GLY A 57 -10.77 18.86 5.36
C GLY A 57 -10.41 19.54 6.69
N PRO A 58 -11.43 19.93 7.48
CA PRO A 58 -12.85 19.80 7.19
C PRO A 58 -13.36 20.83 6.17
N SER A 59 -14.36 20.43 5.38
CA SER A 59 -15.23 21.35 4.64
C SER A 59 -16.18 22.10 5.60
N TYR A 60 -16.99 23.04 5.09
CA TYR A 60 -17.98 23.79 5.88
C TYR A 60 -18.95 22.86 6.61
N SER A 61 -19.37 21.78 5.97
CA SER A 61 -20.24 20.75 6.54
C SER A 61 -19.48 19.69 7.35
N GLY A 62 -18.17 19.84 7.56
CA GLY A 62 -17.35 18.91 8.35
C GLY A 62 -16.88 17.66 7.59
N TYR A 63 -16.79 17.72 6.25
CA TYR A 63 -16.35 16.61 5.43
C TYR A 63 -14.83 16.59 5.24
N THR A 64 -14.28 15.38 5.14
CA THR A 64 -12.92 15.10 4.68
C THR A 64 -13.01 14.51 3.28
N VAL A 65 -12.21 15.07 2.36
CA VAL A 65 -12.18 14.72 0.95
C VAL A 65 -10.87 14.00 0.64
N GLY A 66 -10.95 12.77 0.15
CA GLY A 66 -9.83 12.03 -0.42
C GLY A 66 -9.86 12.08 -1.94
N LEU A 67 -8.69 12.17 -2.59
CA LEU A 67 -8.58 12.09 -4.04
C LEU A 67 -7.43 11.16 -4.43
N THR A 68 -7.71 10.18 -5.28
CA THR A 68 -6.73 9.20 -5.76
C THR A 68 -6.87 9.00 -7.27
N SER A 69 -5.73 8.83 -7.95
CA SER A 69 -5.66 8.48 -9.36
C SER A 69 -5.14 7.04 -9.50
N HIS A 70 -5.78 6.26 -10.35
CA HIS A 70 -5.41 4.87 -10.61
C HIS A 70 -5.09 4.73 -12.10
N TYR A 71 -3.83 4.41 -12.38
CA TYR A 71 -3.31 4.13 -13.71
C TYR A 71 -2.22 3.06 -13.60
N GLY A 72 -1.91 2.38 -14.71
CA GLY A 72 -0.84 1.39 -14.72
C GLY A 72 0.55 2.02 -14.65
N GLY A 73 1.52 1.29 -14.09
CA GLY A 73 2.95 1.60 -14.19
C GLY A 73 3.34 3.03 -13.81
N GLY A 74 4.33 3.59 -14.53
CA GLY A 74 4.88 4.93 -14.27
C GLY A 74 4.08 6.10 -14.88
N GLY A 75 2.91 5.85 -15.47
CA GLY A 75 2.09 6.87 -16.12
C GLY A 75 1.28 6.34 -17.31
N ILE A 76 0.56 7.24 -17.97
CA ILE A 76 -0.30 6.94 -19.12
C ILE A 76 0.26 7.57 -20.41
N ILE A 77 -0.01 6.97 -21.56
CA ILE A 77 0.49 7.45 -22.86
C ILE A 77 -0.32 8.66 -23.33
N LYS A 78 0.32 9.70 -23.88
CA LYS A 78 -0.39 10.83 -24.51
C LYS A 78 -1.38 10.36 -25.58
N SER A 79 -2.47 11.11 -25.76
CA SER A 79 -3.53 10.91 -26.77
C SER A 79 -4.35 9.60 -26.66
N GLN A 80 -3.93 8.61 -25.86
CA GLN A 80 -4.62 7.31 -25.76
C GLN A 80 -4.82 6.82 -24.33
N GLY A 81 -3.95 7.22 -23.41
CA GLY A 81 -3.94 6.71 -22.06
C GLY A 81 -5.12 7.21 -21.22
N THR A 82 -5.59 6.36 -20.31
CA THR A 82 -6.68 6.68 -19.39
C THR A 82 -6.31 6.36 -17.95
N ALA A 83 -6.81 7.15 -17.00
CA ALA A 83 -6.71 6.90 -15.56
C ALA A 83 -8.11 6.92 -14.92
N THR A 84 -8.30 6.11 -13.89
CA THR A 84 -9.51 6.13 -13.07
C THR A 84 -9.30 7.07 -11.89
N ILE A 85 -10.15 8.07 -11.75
CA ILE A 85 -10.07 9.06 -10.67
C ILE A 85 -11.15 8.73 -9.65
N ARG A 86 -10.75 8.59 -8.39
CA ARG A 86 -11.63 8.25 -7.28
C ARG A 86 -11.60 9.36 -6.24
N VAL A 87 -12.77 9.92 -5.96
CA VAL A 87 -12.97 10.88 -4.86
C VAL A 87 -13.70 10.16 -3.74
N GLU A 88 -13.26 10.36 -2.51
CA GLU A 88 -13.92 9.90 -1.30
C GLU A 88 -14.37 11.09 -0.47
N VAL A 89 -15.58 11.05 0.04
CA VAL A 89 -16.11 12.08 0.94
C VAL A 89 -16.66 11.39 2.17
N VAL A 90 -16.05 11.68 3.31
CA VAL A 90 -16.43 11.13 4.61
C VAL A 90 -16.64 12.27 5.59
N THR A 91 -17.43 12.03 6.64
CA THR A 91 -17.49 12.95 7.79
C THR A 91 -16.20 12.90 8.60
N ALA A 92 -16.01 13.83 9.53
CA ALA A 92 -14.91 13.78 10.50
C ALA A 92 -14.85 12.46 11.32
N ALA A 93 -15.96 11.74 11.44
CA ALA A 93 -16.02 10.43 12.09
C ALA A 93 -15.75 9.24 11.14
N GLY A 94 -15.39 9.50 9.88
CA GLY A 94 -15.12 8.47 8.87
C GLY A 94 -16.38 7.86 8.22
N VAL A 95 -17.56 8.41 8.48
CA VAL A 95 -18.82 7.92 7.87
C VAL A 95 -18.94 8.42 6.43
N PRO A 96 -19.17 7.54 5.42
CA PRO A 96 -19.35 7.96 4.03
C PRO A 96 -20.53 8.91 3.84
N VAL A 97 -20.34 9.99 3.08
CA VAL A 97 -21.38 11.00 2.84
C VAL A 97 -22.06 10.76 1.50
N ASN A 98 -23.37 10.55 1.49
CA ASN A 98 -24.17 10.44 0.28
C ASN A 98 -24.71 11.82 -0.15
N GLY A 99 -24.72 12.13 -1.44
CA GLY A 99 -25.26 13.41 -1.92
C GLY A 99 -24.29 14.59 -1.89
N ALA A 100 -23.02 14.40 -1.54
CA ALA A 100 -22.01 15.46 -1.62
C ALA A 100 -21.63 15.70 -3.09
N VAL A 101 -21.59 16.96 -3.51
CA VAL A 101 -21.20 17.33 -4.87
C VAL A 101 -19.71 17.65 -4.90
N ALA A 102 -18.96 16.93 -5.74
CA ALA A 102 -17.57 17.26 -6.03
C ALA A 102 -17.46 17.89 -7.42
N VAL A 103 -16.73 19.01 -7.50
CA VAL A 103 -16.35 19.65 -8.76
C VAL A 103 -14.89 19.31 -9.03
N LEU A 104 -14.61 18.77 -10.21
CA LEU A 104 -13.29 18.32 -10.63
C LEU A 104 -12.75 19.14 -11.79
N SER A 105 -11.44 19.35 -11.78
CA SER A 105 -10.69 19.97 -12.88
C SER A 105 -9.36 19.26 -13.11
N ALA A 106 -8.82 19.37 -14.32
CA ALA A 106 -7.49 18.87 -14.67
C ALA A 106 -6.71 19.94 -15.43
N THR A 107 -5.40 20.04 -15.20
CA THR A 107 -4.52 21.00 -15.91
C THR A 107 -4.18 20.58 -17.33
N LEU A 108 -4.17 19.27 -17.60
CA LEU A 108 -3.95 18.64 -18.91
C LEU A 108 -5.01 17.56 -19.11
N GLY A 109 -5.26 17.15 -20.35
CA GLY A 109 -6.22 16.09 -20.67
C GLY A 109 -7.68 16.48 -20.40
N THR A 110 -8.55 15.48 -20.31
CA THR A 110 -9.99 15.68 -20.10
C THR A 110 -10.56 14.71 -19.08
N LEU A 111 -11.51 15.18 -18.28
CA LEU A 111 -12.33 14.34 -17.39
C LEU A 111 -13.66 14.06 -18.06
N THR A 112 -14.15 12.82 -17.97
CA THR A 112 -15.45 12.43 -18.55
C THR A 112 -16.60 13.22 -17.94
N ALA A 113 -16.51 13.51 -16.64
CA ALA A 113 -17.42 14.39 -15.93
C ALA A 113 -16.65 15.23 -14.92
N THR A 114 -17.00 16.51 -14.82
CA THR A 114 -16.37 17.52 -13.95
C THR A 114 -17.24 17.90 -12.76
N SER A 115 -18.48 17.40 -12.67
CA SER A 115 -19.31 17.54 -11.49
C SER A 115 -20.09 16.25 -11.28
N LEU A 116 -19.87 15.60 -10.13
CA LEU A 116 -20.54 14.36 -9.76
C LEU A 116 -21.00 14.43 -8.32
N THR A 117 -22.00 13.62 -8.00
CA THR A 117 -22.53 13.48 -6.65
C THR A 117 -22.11 12.14 -6.08
N THR A 118 -21.70 12.10 -4.82
CA THR A 118 -21.29 10.86 -4.16
C THR A 118 -22.45 9.88 -4.01
N VAL A 119 -22.15 8.61 -4.26
CA VAL A 119 -22.98 7.47 -3.86
C VAL A 119 -22.16 6.63 -2.90
N ASN A 120 -22.67 6.42 -1.67
CA ASN A 120 -21.92 5.76 -0.59
C ASN A 120 -20.55 6.42 -0.30
N GLY A 121 -20.48 7.76 -0.36
CA GLY A 121 -19.25 8.51 -0.11
C GLY A 121 -18.20 8.43 -1.20
N VAL A 122 -18.50 7.86 -2.37
CA VAL A 122 -17.53 7.68 -3.45
C VAL A 122 -18.03 8.30 -4.75
N ILE A 123 -17.11 8.91 -5.49
CA ILE A 123 -17.26 9.29 -6.90
C ILE A 123 -16.16 8.57 -7.69
N THR A 124 -16.50 8.11 -8.89
CA THR A 124 -15.52 7.58 -9.85
C THR A 124 -15.74 8.22 -11.20
N THR A 125 -14.68 8.71 -11.82
CA THR A 125 -14.68 9.29 -13.16
C THR A 125 -13.42 8.87 -13.92
N PHE A 126 -13.42 9.01 -15.24
CA PHE A 126 -12.26 8.70 -16.07
C PHE A 126 -11.56 9.97 -16.54
N PHE A 127 -10.25 9.94 -16.44
CA PHE A 127 -9.33 10.91 -17.03
C PHE A 127 -8.75 10.34 -18.32
N THR A 128 -8.74 11.13 -19.39
CA THR A 128 -8.12 10.78 -20.68
C THR A 128 -6.98 11.75 -20.97
N ALA A 129 -5.81 11.22 -21.32
CA ALA A 129 -4.64 12.01 -21.68
C ALA A 129 -4.90 12.84 -22.96
N GLY A 130 -4.43 14.09 -22.94
CA GLY A 130 -4.35 14.91 -24.17
C GLY A 130 -3.05 14.64 -24.94
N ASP A 131 -2.77 15.47 -25.93
CA ASP A 131 -1.59 15.35 -26.80
C ASP A 131 -0.29 15.87 -26.15
N THR A 132 -0.40 16.59 -25.03
CA THR A 132 0.72 17.17 -24.29
C THR A 132 1.22 16.21 -23.21
N ALA A 133 2.47 15.79 -23.31
CA ALA A 133 3.16 15.05 -22.25
C ALA A 133 3.50 15.98 -21.05
N GLY A 134 3.57 15.41 -19.85
CA GLY A 134 3.81 16.17 -18.61
C GLY A 134 3.01 15.58 -17.44
N THR A 135 2.91 16.32 -16.33
CA THR A 135 2.11 15.90 -15.18
C THR A 135 0.77 16.60 -15.20
N ALA A 136 -0.32 15.84 -15.33
CA ALA A 136 -1.66 16.37 -15.14
C ALA A 136 -1.94 16.47 -13.64
N TYR A 137 -2.30 17.67 -13.18
CA TYR A 137 -2.79 17.88 -11.81
C TYR A 137 -4.30 17.85 -11.85
N ILE A 138 -4.87 16.95 -11.07
CA ILE A 138 -6.31 16.78 -10.95
C ILE A 138 -6.71 17.30 -9.58
N THR A 139 -7.73 18.14 -9.57
CA THR A 139 -8.25 18.77 -8.37
C THR A 139 -9.70 18.38 -8.20
N ALA A 140 -10.10 18.03 -6.98
CA ALA A 140 -11.49 17.80 -6.60
C ALA A 140 -11.83 18.73 -5.43
N THR A 141 -12.88 19.51 -5.61
CA THR A 141 -13.38 20.44 -4.60
C THR A 141 -14.77 20.01 -4.16
N VAL A 142 -14.94 19.81 -2.86
CA VAL A 142 -16.24 19.61 -2.21
C VAL A 142 -16.42 20.76 -1.22
N GLU A 143 -17.40 21.62 -1.49
CA GLU A 143 -17.57 22.90 -0.78
C GLU A 143 -16.28 23.75 -0.83
N ASN A 144 -15.58 23.93 0.28
CA ASN A 144 -14.30 24.64 0.38
C ASN A 144 -13.10 23.70 0.53
N ALA A 145 -13.30 22.39 0.69
CA ALA A 145 -12.21 21.42 0.82
C ALA A 145 -11.73 21.00 -0.56
N THR A 146 -10.41 21.07 -0.79
CA THR A 146 -9.81 20.83 -2.11
C THR A 146 -8.69 19.83 -2.01
N ALA A 147 -8.89 18.66 -2.60
CA ALA A 147 -7.88 17.61 -2.71
C ALA A 147 -7.28 17.60 -4.12
N THR A 148 -6.00 17.24 -4.22
CA THR A 148 -5.24 17.15 -5.46
C THR A 148 -4.54 15.80 -5.61
N THR A 149 -4.46 15.32 -6.84
CA THR A 149 -3.69 14.14 -7.22
C THR A 149 -3.01 14.39 -8.57
N THR A 150 -2.08 13.54 -8.96
CA THR A 150 -1.33 13.69 -10.22
C THR A 150 -1.49 12.47 -11.11
N VAL A 151 -1.37 12.69 -12.42
CA VAL A 151 -1.29 11.63 -13.44
C VAL A 151 -0.16 11.98 -14.41
N PRO A 152 0.94 11.22 -14.44
CA PRO A 152 2.01 11.41 -15.42
C PRO A 152 1.53 11.00 -16.82
N ILE A 153 1.72 11.88 -17.80
CA ILE A 153 1.47 11.66 -19.22
C ILE A 153 2.82 11.54 -19.94
N LEU A 154 3.07 10.38 -20.52
CA LEU A 154 4.34 9.99 -21.12
C LEU A 154 4.35 10.33 -22.61
N SER A 155 5.53 10.70 -23.13
CA SER A 155 5.67 11.27 -24.48
C SER A 155 5.88 10.26 -25.62
N PHE A 156 6.12 8.97 -25.29
CA PHE A 156 6.57 7.97 -26.25
C PHE A 156 5.50 7.50 -27.23
#